data_AF-A0A2E1FQ94-F1
#
_entry.id   AF-A0A2E1FQ94-F1
#
_cell.length_a   1.000
_cell.length_b   1.000
_cell.length_c   1.000
_cell.angle_alpha   90.00
_cell.angle_beta   90.00
_cell.angle_gamma   90.00
#
_symmetry.space_group_name_H-M   'P 1'
#
loop_
_entity.id
_entity.type
_entity.pdbx_description
1 polymer ?
#
loop_
_entity_poly.entity_id
_entity_poly.type
_entity_poly.pdbx_seq_one_letter_code
_entity_poly.pdbx_strand_id
1 'polypeptide(L)'
;MKKKIAVLGTGRSGTNFFAAVLHELGHDVQHEKFGTDGIASWCLVADCNDAVYGPGGGQLDPDFIVGHQLRNPLKAIGSLTTFNRSSWRFISENSPAIEKLPRRIMHRAMRHWLDWNARAGEKAQFVWRLEDLQSGAPEILEALGWGVSTEEWKSAYDRAKHGANTGSSRTSNAIFNPKVGPVTQWRRFKHTNRSEPVTWEELYDIDSALTAEIRAYSERQGYPSSPTKNT
;
A
#
# COMPACT_ATOMS: atom_id res chain seq x y z
N MET A 1 -2.34 -18.62 22.77
CA MET A 1 -1.58 -17.38 22.43
C MET A 1 -2.54 -16.44 21.72
N LYS A 2 -2.50 -15.14 22.01
CA LYS A 2 -3.29 -14.13 21.28
C LYS A 2 -2.62 -13.91 19.93
N LYS A 3 -3.32 -14.22 18.82
CA LYS A 3 -2.79 -14.02 17.46
C LYS A 3 -2.66 -12.52 17.18
N LYS A 4 -1.61 -12.14 16.47
CA LYS A 4 -1.35 -10.75 16.05
C LYS A 4 -1.62 -10.58 14.56
N ILE A 5 -1.84 -9.37 14.09
CA ILE A 5 -1.99 -9.09 12.66
C ILE A 5 -0.71 -8.47 12.07
N ALA A 6 -0.31 -8.92 10.89
CA ALA A 6 0.67 -8.26 10.06
C ALA A 6 0.02 -7.88 8.72
N VAL A 7 -0.06 -6.58 8.42
CA VAL A 7 -0.65 -6.07 7.17
C VAL A 7 0.43 -5.59 6.23
N LEU A 8 0.53 -6.26 5.09
CA LEU A 8 1.49 -6.02 4.03
C LEU A 8 0.81 -5.40 2.82
N GLY A 9 1.64 -4.96 1.88
CA GLY A 9 1.24 -4.54 0.56
C GLY A 9 2.35 -3.71 -0.08
N THR A 10 2.11 -3.23 -1.28
CA THR A 10 2.97 -2.19 -1.85
C THR A 10 2.86 -0.89 -1.04
N GLY A 11 3.93 -0.10 -1.06
CA GLY A 11 3.83 1.30 -0.66
C GLY A 11 2.63 1.99 -1.33
N ARG A 12 1.94 2.87 -0.60
CA ARG A 12 0.74 3.60 -1.07
C ARG A 12 -0.53 2.75 -1.26
N SER A 13 -0.58 1.51 -0.76
CA SER A 13 -1.80 0.69 -0.73
C SER A 13 -2.80 1.09 0.36
N GLY A 14 -2.45 2.00 1.27
CA GLY A 14 -3.35 2.50 2.32
C GLY A 14 -3.22 1.78 3.66
N THR A 15 -2.11 1.09 3.93
CA THR A 15 -1.85 0.39 5.21
C THR A 15 -2.01 1.29 6.44
N ASN A 16 -1.54 2.54 6.37
CA ASN A 16 -1.73 3.52 7.45
C ASN A 16 -3.21 3.83 7.73
N PHE A 17 -4.04 3.86 6.67
CA PHE A 17 -5.47 4.10 6.84
C PHE A 17 -6.12 2.89 7.53
N PHE A 18 -5.79 1.67 7.11
CA PHE A 18 -6.31 0.47 7.77
C PHE A 18 -5.89 0.38 9.24
N ALA A 19 -4.63 0.67 9.57
CA ALA A 19 -4.17 0.77 10.96
C ALA A 19 -4.99 1.81 11.77
N ALA A 20 -5.33 2.95 11.16
CA ALA A 20 -6.20 3.94 11.80
C ALA A 20 -7.64 3.41 12.02
N VAL A 21 -8.20 2.66 11.08
CA VAL A 21 -9.52 2.01 11.29
C VAL A 21 -9.46 1.02 12.45
N LEU A 22 -8.41 0.21 12.55
CA LEU A 22 -8.25 -0.74 13.66
C LEU A 22 -8.06 -0.03 15.00
N HIS A 23 -7.37 1.12 15.01
CA HIS A 23 -7.28 1.97 16.19
C HIS A 23 -8.65 2.49 16.64
N GLU A 24 -9.50 2.92 15.71
CA GLU A 24 -10.89 3.34 15.99
C GLU A 24 -11.78 2.22 16.53
N LEU A 25 -11.37 0.96 16.34
CA LEU A 25 -11.99 -0.25 16.91
C LEU A 25 -11.32 -0.70 18.23
N GLY A 26 -10.34 0.06 18.74
CA GLY A 26 -9.66 -0.23 20.00
C GLY A 26 -8.50 -1.23 19.90
N HIS A 27 -8.04 -1.57 18.70
CA HIS A 27 -6.88 -2.43 18.50
C HIS A 27 -5.59 -1.62 18.34
N ASP A 28 -4.53 -2.06 19.03
CA ASP A 28 -3.20 -1.45 18.95
C ASP A 28 -2.38 -2.07 17.81
N VAL A 29 -2.79 -1.71 16.59
CA VAL A 29 -2.07 -2.06 15.34
C VAL A 29 -1.44 -0.78 14.78
N GLN A 30 -0.12 -0.71 14.83
CA GLN A 30 0.62 0.51 14.50
C GLN A 30 1.12 0.50 13.04
N HIS A 31 1.22 1.67 12.41
CA HIS A 31 1.82 1.81 11.09
C HIS A 31 3.35 1.94 11.19
N GLU A 32 4.09 1.05 10.51
CA GLU A 32 5.57 1.02 10.49
C GLU A 32 6.23 0.86 11.88
N LYS A 33 5.48 0.38 12.88
CA LYS A 33 5.97 0.01 14.22
C LYS A 33 5.13 -1.16 14.75
N PHE A 34 5.67 -1.98 15.65
CA PHE A 34 4.86 -2.96 16.37
C PHE A 34 4.00 -2.30 17.44
N GLY A 35 2.69 -2.55 17.39
CA GLY A 35 1.78 -2.44 18.52
C GLY A 35 1.60 -3.79 19.21
N THR A 36 0.82 -3.81 20.29
CA THR A 36 0.51 -5.04 21.04
C THR A 36 -0.37 -6.01 20.26
N ASP A 37 -1.19 -5.51 19.33
CA ASP A 37 -2.09 -6.31 18.50
C ASP A 37 -1.53 -6.58 17.09
N GLY A 38 -0.55 -5.80 16.63
CA GLY A 38 0.08 -6.05 15.34
C GLY A 38 0.79 -4.86 14.71
N ILE A 39 1.05 -4.98 13.40
CA ILE A 39 1.73 -3.97 12.58
C ILE A 39 1.12 -3.90 11.17
N ALA A 40 1.10 -2.70 10.59
CA ALA A 40 0.85 -2.49 9.17
C ALA A 40 2.03 -1.78 8.52
N SER A 41 2.69 -2.41 7.55
CA SER A 41 3.85 -1.81 6.86
C SER A 41 4.14 -2.48 5.52
N TRP A 42 4.46 -1.68 4.52
CA TRP A 42 4.93 -2.17 3.21
C TRP A 42 6.37 -2.71 3.28
N CYS A 43 7.13 -2.38 4.32
CA CYS A 43 8.49 -2.88 4.51
C CYS A 43 8.54 -4.35 4.91
N LEU A 44 7.43 -4.89 5.46
CA LEU A 44 7.31 -6.29 5.87
C LEU A 44 7.38 -7.29 4.69
N VAL A 45 7.25 -6.83 3.45
CA VAL A 45 7.38 -7.68 2.27
C VAL A 45 8.85 -8.10 2.06
N ALA A 46 9.80 -7.27 2.46
CA ALA A 46 11.23 -7.58 2.36
C ALA A 46 11.67 -8.49 3.51
N ASP A 47 12.40 -9.56 3.21
CA ASP A 47 12.94 -10.50 4.19
C ASP A 47 14.23 -9.95 4.83
N CYS A 48 14.10 -8.81 5.50
CA CYS A 48 15.14 -8.16 6.28
C CYS A 48 14.66 -7.89 7.70
N ASN A 49 15.58 -7.65 8.63
CA ASN A 49 15.23 -7.29 10.01
C ASN A 49 14.94 -5.79 10.14
N ASP A 50 15.86 -4.96 9.67
CA ASP A 50 15.74 -3.51 9.69
C ASP A 50 15.35 -2.99 8.32
N ALA A 51 14.33 -2.13 8.27
CA ALA A 51 13.87 -1.52 7.04
C ALA A 51 14.02 0.00 7.06
N VAL A 52 13.74 0.64 5.92
CA VAL A 52 13.71 2.11 5.84
C VAL A 52 12.69 2.73 6.78
N TYR A 53 11.61 1.99 7.10
CA TYR A 53 10.60 2.36 8.07
C TYR A 53 10.26 1.16 8.95
N GLY A 54 10.66 1.24 10.23
CA GLY A 54 10.37 0.19 11.19
C GLY A 54 11.01 -1.15 10.85
N PRO A 55 10.40 -2.26 11.28
CA PRO A 55 10.90 -3.61 11.03
C PRO A 55 10.60 -4.07 9.59
N GLY A 56 11.45 -4.96 9.08
CA GLY A 56 11.18 -5.75 7.89
C GLY A 56 10.51 -7.10 8.22
N GLY A 57 10.22 -7.87 7.18
CA GLY A 57 9.50 -9.15 7.28
C GLY A 57 10.23 -10.24 8.04
N GLY A 58 11.56 -10.14 8.17
CA GLY A 58 12.37 -11.08 8.95
C GLY A 58 12.07 -11.07 10.44
N GLN A 59 11.34 -10.07 10.94
CA GLN A 59 10.89 -9.99 12.32
C GLN A 59 9.48 -10.55 12.58
N LEU A 60 8.78 -11.05 11.55
CA LEU A 60 7.49 -11.70 11.75
C LEU A 60 7.71 -13.12 12.26
N ASP A 61 7.17 -13.42 13.44
CA ASP A 61 7.13 -14.77 14.00
C ASP A 61 5.85 -15.52 13.55
N PRO A 62 5.74 -16.84 13.82
CA PRO A 62 4.56 -17.63 13.45
C PRO A 62 3.24 -17.24 14.13
N ASP A 63 3.23 -16.36 15.14
CA ASP A 63 1.99 -15.93 15.83
C ASP A 63 1.21 -14.87 15.04
N PHE A 64 1.79 -14.36 13.94
CA PHE A 64 1.14 -13.40 13.06
C PHE A 64 0.20 -14.07 12.05
N ILE A 65 -1.04 -13.58 11.99
CA ILE A 65 -1.91 -13.73 10.84
C ILE A 65 -1.56 -12.63 9.84
N VAL A 66 -1.24 -13.07 8.62
CA VAL A 66 -0.67 -12.21 7.59
C VAL A 66 -1.74 -11.82 6.58
N GLY A 67 -1.96 -10.52 6.41
CA GLY A 67 -2.91 -9.94 5.47
C GLY A 67 -2.23 -9.09 4.39
N HIS A 68 -2.71 -9.15 3.16
CA HIS A 68 -2.25 -8.32 2.05
C HIS A 68 -3.33 -7.35 1.61
N GLN A 69 -3.06 -6.05 1.84
CA GLN A 69 -3.91 -4.98 1.34
C GLN A 69 -3.43 -4.49 -0.03
N LEU A 70 -4.31 -4.65 -1.01
CA LEU A 70 -4.16 -4.14 -2.37
C LEU A 70 -4.81 -2.78 -2.54
N ARG A 71 -4.41 -2.08 -3.61
CA ARG A 71 -5.07 -0.86 -4.07
C ARG A 71 -5.05 -0.86 -5.60
N ASN A 72 -6.05 -0.23 -6.22
CA ASN A 72 -6.13 -0.12 -7.67
C ASN A 72 -4.77 0.28 -8.26
N PRO A 73 -4.23 -0.49 -9.24
CA PRO A 73 -2.87 -0.33 -9.74
C PRO A 73 -2.62 1.06 -10.29
N LEU A 74 -3.55 1.64 -11.05
CA LEU A 74 -3.40 2.96 -11.65
C LEU A 74 -3.29 4.06 -10.59
N LYS A 75 -4.08 3.95 -9.51
CA LYS A 75 -3.99 4.87 -8.35
C LYS A 75 -2.69 4.69 -7.58
N ALA A 76 -2.27 3.44 -7.35
CA ALA A 76 -1.08 3.12 -6.56
C ALA A 76 0.22 3.47 -7.30
N ILE A 77 0.38 3.04 -8.55
CA ILE A 77 1.56 3.28 -9.40
C ILE A 77 1.84 4.77 -9.57
N GLY A 78 0.81 5.56 -9.89
CA GLY A 78 0.96 7.02 -9.96
C GLY A 78 1.48 7.61 -8.65
N SER A 79 0.95 7.13 -7.52
CA SER A 79 1.34 7.61 -6.19
C SER A 79 2.76 7.17 -5.78
N LEU A 80 3.19 5.97 -6.19
CA LEU A 80 4.53 5.44 -5.93
C LEU A 80 5.63 6.31 -6.54
N THR A 81 5.36 7.04 -7.62
CA THR A 81 6.33 7.99 -8.20
C THR A 81 6.78 9.08 -7.22
N THR A 82 6.02 9.31 -6.13
CA THR A 82 6.28 10.30 -5.08
C THR A 82 7.14 9.79 -3.92
N PHE A 83 7.63 8.55 -3.99
CA PHE A 83 8.57 7.99 -3.02
C PHE A 83 9.89 8.78 -2.99
N ASN A 84 10.45 8.92 -1.79
CA ASN A 84 11.72 9.62 -1.59
C ASN A 84 12.92 8.70 -1.94
N ARG A 85 14.13 9.26 -1.89
CA ARG A 85 15.36 8.54 -2.23
C ARG A 85 15.61 7.33 -1.32
N SER A 86 15.37 7.44 0.00
CA SER A 86 15.59 6.36 0.95
C SER A 86 14.65 5.19 0.71
N SER A 87 13.36 5.45 0.44
CA SER A 87 12.39 4.41 0.07
C SER A 87 12.82 3.70 -1.21
N TRP A 88 13.24 4.46 -2.24
CA TRP A 88 13.73 3.86 -3.48
C TRP A 88 15.02 3.07 -3.33
N ARG A 89 15.91 3.49 -2.42
CA ARG A 89 17.13 2.76 -2.08
C ARG A 89 16.78 1.42 -1.45
N PHE A 90 15.90 1.42 -0.44
CA PHE A 90 15.44 0.19 0.21
C PHE A 90 14.76 -0.77 -0.76
N ILE A 91 13.88 -0.26 -1.64
CA ILE A 91 13.24 -1.06 -2.69
C ILE A 91 14.29 -1.69 -3.60
N SER A 92 15.29 -0.91 -4.03
CA SER A 92 16.37 -1.43 -4.86
C SER A 92 17.13 -2.53 -4.12
N GLU A 93 17.58 -2.31 -2.89
CA GLU A 93 18.35 -3.27 -2.09
C GLU A 93 17.60 -4.58 -1.78
N ASN A 94 16.26 -4.57 -1.81
CA ASN A 94 15.43 -5.71 -1.40
C ASN A 94 14.54 -6.28 -2.53
N SER A 95 14.65 -5.78 -3.75
CA SER A 95 13.98 -6.36 -4.92
C SER A 95 14.92 -7.35 -5.60
N PRO A 96 14.47 -8.58 -5.93
CA PRO A 96 15.26 -9.52 -6.72
C PRO A 96 15.64 -8.97 -8.11
N ALA A 97 14.97 -7.90 -8.56
CA ALA A 97 15.24 -7.18 -9.79
C ALA A 97 16.19 -5.96 -9.61
N ILE A 98 17.03 -5.92 -8.58
CA ILE A 98 17.90 -4.76 -8.25
C ILE A 98 18.70 -4.22 -9.45
N GLU A 99 19.28 -5.11 -10.26
CA GLU A 99 20.05 -4.75 -11.47
C GLU A 99 19.18 -4.33 -12.66
N LYS A 100 17.88 -4.64 -12.61
CA LYS A 100 16.91 -4.45 -13.69
C LYS A 100 15.95 -3.30 -13.43
N LEU A 101 16.09 -2.56 -12.32
CA LEU A 101 15.19 -1.45 -12.03
C LEU A 101 15.38 -0.34 -13.08
N PRO A 102 14.31 0.04 -13.81
CA PRO A 102 14.39 1.05 -14.86
C PRO A 102 14.91 2.41 -14.35
N ARG A 103 15.43 3.26 -15.24
CA ARG A 103 15.81 4.63 -14.84
C ARG A 103 14.59 5.56 -14.68
N ARG A 104 13.57 5.38 -15.52
CA ARG A 104 12.35 6.20 -15.53
C ARG A 104 11.47 5.88 -14.32
N ILE A 105 11.06 6.91 -13.57
CA ILE A 105 10.35 6.75 -12.29
C ILE A 105 9.02 6.01 -12.40
N MET A 106 8.25 6.25 -13.47
CA MET A 106 6.98 5.56 -13.68
C MET A 106 7.20 4.07 -13.96
N HIS A 107 8.16 3.74 -14.82
CA HIS A 107 8.53 2.35 -15.10
C HIS A 107 9.05 1.65 -13.83
N ARG A 108 9.84 2.32 -12.99
CA ARG A 108 10.22 1.79 -11.66
C ARG A 108 9.01 1.51 -10.77
N ALA A 109 8.05 2.43 -10.74
CA ALA A 109 6.82 2.28 -9.96
C ALA A 109 5.98 1.10 -10.45
N MET A 110 5.89 0.87 -11.76
CA MET A 110 5.24 -0.31 -12.35
C MET A 110 5.90 -1.61 -11.87
N ARG A 111 7.23 -1.73 -12.04
CA ARG A 111 7.99 -2.92 -11.62
C ARG A 111 7.85 -3.17 -10.12
N HIS A 112 8.02 -2.12 -9.31
CA HIS A 112 7.89 -2.22 -7.86
C HIS A 112 6.48 -2.64 -7.44
N TRP A 113 5.43 -2.05 -8.03
CA TRP A 113 4.06 -2.41 -7.70
C TRP A 113 3.79 -3.89 -7.92
N LEU A 114 4.24 -4.45 -9.05
CA LEU A 114 4.04 -5.87 -9.35
C LEU A 114 4.85 -6.77 -8.42
N ASP A 115 6.16 -6.50 -8.27
CA ASP A 115 7.08 -7.28 -7.43
C ASP A 115 6.62 -7.32 -5.97
N TRP A 116 6.32 -6.16 -5.38
CA TRP A 116 5.92 -6.09 -3.97
C TRP A 116 4.58 -6.77 -3.70
N ASN A 117 3.60 -6.61 -4.58
CA ASN A 117 2.29 -7.23 -4.38
C ASN A 117 2.34 -8.75 -4.63
N ALA A 118 3.09 -9.23 -5.62
CA ALA A 118 3.27 -10.67 -5.82
C ALA A 118 3.83 -11.34 -4.55
N ARG A 119 4.92 -10.78 -4.00
CA ARG A 119 5.55 -11.29 -2.77
C ARG A 119 4.68 -11.12 -1.53
N ALA A 120 3.94 -10.03 -1.42
CA ALA A 120 2.98 -9.85 -0.33
C ALA A 120 1.88 -10.92 -0.39
N GLY A 121 1.38 -11.23 -1.59
CA GLY A 121 0.38 -12.27 -1.81
C GLY A 121 0.90 -13.67 -1.49
N GLU A 122 2.16 -13.98 -1.80
CA GLU A 122 2.81 -15.26 -1.43
C GLU A 122 2.92 -15.45 0.09
N LYS A 123 3.08 -14.37 0.85
CA LYS A 123 3.19 -14.39 2.32
C LYS A 123 1.82 -14.38 3.02
N ALA A 124 0.77 -13.91 2.35
CA ALA A 124 -0.49 -13.60 2.99
C ALA A 124 -1.44 -14.80 3.06
N GLN A 125 -2.18 -14.86 4.17
CA GLN A 125 -3.29 -15.79 4.39
C GLN A 125 -4.62 -15.18 3.92
N PHE A 126 -4.71 -13.85 3.95
CA PHE A 126 -5.90 -13.09 3.55
C PHE A 126 -5.51 -11.96 2.61
N VAL A 127 -6.33 -11.70 1.61
CA VAL A 127 -6.12 -10.62 0.64
C VAL A 127 -7.39 -9.79 0.53
N TRP A 128 -7.26 -8.47 0.53
CA TRP A 128 -8.38 -7.56 0.30
C TRP A 128 -7.96 -6.32 -0.48
N ARG A 129 -8.94 -5.64 -1.08
CA ARG A 129 -8.73 -4.36 -1.76
C ARG A 129 -9.06 -3.23 -0.82
N LEU A 130 -8.25 -2.17 -0.83
CA LEU A 130 -8.53 -0.93 -0.10
C LEU A 130 -9.92 -0.38 -0.44
N GLU A 131 -10.34 -0.50 -1.69
CA GLU A 131 -11.64 -0.01 -2.17
C GLU A 131 -12.82 -0.76 -1.54
N ASP A 132 -12.65 -2.04 -1.16
CA ASP A 132 -13.71 -2.85 -0.56
C ASP A 132 -13.93 -2.54 0.92
N LEU A 133 -12.94 -1.93 1.59
CA LEU A 133 -13.01 -1.56 3.00
C LEU A 133 -14.13 -0.56 3.29
N GLN A 134 -14.62 0.18 2.29
CA GLN A 134 -15.78 1.05 2.48
C GLN A 134 -17.09 0.25 2.65
N SER A 135 -17.14 -0.96 2.09
CA SER A 135 -18.34 -1.80 2.07
C SER A 135 -18.39 -2.82 3.20
N GLY A 136 -17.25 -3.15 3.82
CA GLY A 136 -17.21 -4.08 4.93
C GLY A 136 -15.81 -4.36 5.48
N ALA A 137 -15.78 -5.01 6.64
CA ALA A 137 -14.56 -5.48 7.28
C ALA A 137 -13.94 -6.65 6.48
N PRO A 138 -12.61 -6.73 6.39
CA PRO A 138 -11.95 -7.87 5.76
C PRO A 138 -12.03 -9.12 6.65
N GLU A 139 -12.12 -10.29 6.03
CA GLU A 139 -12.27 -11.60 6.69
C GLU A 139 -11.15 -11.93 7.69
N ILE A 140 -9.98 -11.31 7.56
CA ILE A 140 -8.87 -11.46 8.51
C ILE A 140 -9.27 -11.12 9.95
N LEU A 141 -10.23 -10.20 10.15
CA LEU A 141 -10.69 -9.84 11.49
C LEU A 141 -11.42 -11.00 12.17
N GLU A 142 -12.22 -11.77 11.42
CA GLU A 142 -12.86 -12.98 11.94
C GLU A 142 -11.81 -14.02 12.37
N ALA A 143 -10.75 -14.19 11.58
CA ALA A 143 -9.66 -15.12 11.90
C ALA A 143 -8.86 -14.71 13.16
N LEU A 144 -8.88 -13.43 13.52
CA LEU A 144 -8.29 -12.87 14.73
C LEU A 144 -9.25 -12.92 15.94
N GLY A 145 -10.52 -13.27 15.74
CA GLY A 145 -11.58 -13.17 16.75
C GLY A 145 -12.00 -11.72 17.02
N TRP A 146 -11.78 -10.83 16.06
CA TRP A 146 -12.12 -9.40 16.07
C TRP A 146 -13.28 -9.11 15.12
N GLY A 147 -14.20 -10.07 14.93
CA GLY A 147 -15.38 -9.87 14.13
C GLY A 147 -16.18 -8.67 14.61
N VAL A 148 -16.62 -7.83 13.67
CA VAL A 148 -17.35 -6.59 13.95
C VAL A 148 -18.58 -6.48 13.07
N SER A 149 -19.62 -5.84 13.60
CA SER A 149 -20.82 -5.55 12.81
C SER A 149 -20.53 -4.59 11.64
N THR A 150 -21.35 -4.64 10.60
CA THR A 150 -21.25 -3.72 9.45
C THR A 150 -21.36 -2.26 9.89
N GLU A 151 -22.24 -1.96 10.85
CA GLU A 151 -22.50 -0.62 11.37
C GLU A 151 -21.30 -0.08 12.15
N GLU A 152 -20.70 -0.92 13.00
CA GLU A 152 -19.50 -0.59 13.77
C GLU A 152 -18.30 -0.37 12.84
N TRP A 153 -18.09 -1.27 11.88
CA TRP A 153 -17.04 -1.13 10.87
C TRP A 153 -17.17 0.18 10.10
N LYS A 154 -18.37 0.48 9.58
CA LYS A 154 -18.63 1.72 8.84
C LYS A 154 -18.37 2.95 9.69
N SER A 155 -18.78 2.92 10.95
CA SER A 155 -18.55 4.02 11.90
C SER A 155 -17.06 4.26 12.15
N ALA A 156 -16.28 3.20 12.37
CA ALA A 156 -14.83 3.29 12.54
C ALA A 156 -14.12 3.75 11.26
N TYR A 157 -14.53 3.23 10.10
CA TYR A 157 -14.05 3.63 8.79
C TYR A 157 -14.23 5.14 8.56
N ASP A 158 -15.44 5.65 8.86
CA ASP A 158 -15.74 7.07 8.69
C ASP A 158 -14.93 7.94 9.65
N ARG A 159 -14.80 7.58 10.94
CA ARG A 159 -13.95 8.34 11.89
C ARG A 159 -12.49 8.39 11.43
N ALA A 160 -11.92 7.24 11.05
CA ALA A 160 -10.56 7.15 10.53
C ALA A 160 -10.38 7.99 9.26
N LYS A 161 -11.39 8.05 8.38
CA LYS A 161 -11.34 8.84 7.13
C LYS A 161 -11.28 10.34 7.41
N HIS A 162 -11.99 10.82 8.43
CA HIS A 162 -11.96 12.23 8.83
C HIS A 162 -10.63 12.60 9.53
N GLY A 163 -10.03 11.67 10.29
CA GLY A 163 -8.72 11.84 10.91
C GLY A 163 -7.52 11.58 9.97
N ALA A 164 -7.73 10.94 8.84
CA ALA A 164 -6.64 10.54 7.94
C ALA A 164 -6.01 11.75 7.23
N ASN A 165 -4.70 11.89 7.38
CA ASN A 165 -3.85 12.77 6.55
C ASN A 165 -3.88 12.32 5.07
N THR A 166 -4.91 12.76 4.35
CA THR A 166 -5.11 12.57 2.91
C THR A 166 -3.94 13.13 2.09
N GLY A 167 -3.75 12.66 0.85
CA GLY A 167 -2.70 13.20 -0.04
C GLY A 167 -2.79 14.72 -0.26
N SER A 168 -4.00 15.28 -0.18
CA SER A 168 -4.25 16.73 -0.22
C SER A 168 -3.72 17.46 1.03
N SER A 169 -3.94 16.92 2.24
CA SER A 169 -3.37 17.47 3.49
C SER A 169 -1.82 17.46 3.52
N ARG A 170 -1.21 16.52 2.78
CA ARG A 170 0.25 16.46 2.62
C ARG A 170 0.78 17.52 1.65
N THR A 171 -0.05 18.04 0.75
CA THR A 171 0.34 19.03 -0.27
C THR A 171 0.29 20.45 0.29
N SER A 172 -0.70 20.78 1.13
CA SER A 172 -0.73 22.05 1.86
C SER A 172 0.48 22.22 2.80
N ASN A 173 1.00 21.11 3.33
CA ASN A 173 2.23 21.08 4.14
C ASN A 173 3.54 20.85 3.32
N ALA A 174 3.47 20.66 1.99
CA ALA A 174 4.63 20.28 1.18
C ALA A 174 5.45 21.43 0.61
N ILE A 175 4.92 22.66 0.56
CA ILE A 175 5.66 23.80 0.01
C ILE A 175 6.90 24.13 0.89
N PHE A 176 6.92 23.68 2.14
CA PHE A 176 8.02 23.95 3.09
C PHE A 176 8.39 22.77 4.00
N ASN A 177 8.43 21.51 3.52
CA ASN A 177 8.97 20.41 4.33
C ASN A 177 10.47 20.16 4.02
N PRO A 178 11.42 20.70 4.81
CA PRO A 178 12.86 20.55 4.55
C PRO A 178 13.35 19.10 4.66
N LYS A 179 12.55 18.19 5.24
CA LYS A 179 12.88 16.76 5.36
C LYS A 179 12.63 15.98 4.06
N VAL A 180 12.04 16.59 3.03
CA VAL A 180 11.75 15.96 1.74
C VAL A 180 12.48 16.70 0.64
N GLY A 181 13.39 16.02 -0.07
CA GLY A 181 14.21 16.66 -1.11
C GLY A 181 13.39 17.28 -2.26
N PRO A 182 13.92 18.32 -2.93
CA PRO A 182 13.17 19.17 -3.87
C PRO A 182 12.56 18.40 -5.06
N VAL A 183 13.29 17.41 -5.59
CA VAL A 183 12.78 16.54 -6.67
C VAL A 183 11.54 15.75 -6.22
N THR A 184 11.51 15.30 -4.96
CA THR A 184 10.36 14.54 -4.44
C THR A 184 9.17 15.47 -4.19
N GLN A 185 9.41 16.68 -3.69
CA GLN A 185 8.36 17.70 -3.55
C GLN A 185 7.74 18.06 -4.91
N TRP A 186 8.56 18.28 -5.95
CA TRP A 186 8.06 18.55 -7.30
C TRP A 186 7.23 17.37 -7.86
N ARG A 187 7.65 16.13 -7.64
CA ARG A 187 6.87 14.94 -8.03
C ARG A 187 5.54 14.85 -7.30
N ARG A 188 5.50 15.19 -6.00
CA ARG A 188 4.25 15.26 -5.22
C ARG A 188 3.33 16.32 -5.79
N PHE A 189 3.85 17.53 -6.03
CA PHE A 189 3.09 18.61 -6.65
C PHE A 189 2.53 18.20 -8.02
N LYS A 190 3.36 17.61 -8.89
CA LYS A 190 2.93 17.13 -10.21
C LYS A 190 1.85 16.04 -10.11
N HIS A 191 2.00 15.10 -9.18
CA HIS A 191 1.00 14.04 -8.97
C HIS A 191 -0.33 14.59 -8.45
N THR A 192 -0.29 15.50 -7.47
CA THR A 192 -1.50 16.12 -6.91
C THR A 192 -2.22 17.00 -7.94
N ASN A 193 -1.47 17.74 -8.77
CA ASN A 193 -2.04 18.64 -9.78
C ASN A 193 -2.19 18.00 -11.16
N ARG A 194 -2.13 16.66 -11.26
CA ARG A 194 -2.36 15.98 -12.52
C ARG A 194 -3.84 16.10 -12.89
N SER A 195 -4.14 16.58 -14.10
CA SER A 195 -5.51 16.76 -14.60
C SER A 195 -6.25 15.44 -14.77
N GLU A 196 -5.52 14.38 -15.13
CA GLU A 196 -6.08 13.05 -15.40
C GLU A 196 -5.34 11.98 -14.59
N PRO A 197 -6.02 10.92 -14.12
CA PRO A 197 -5.35 9.79 -13.48
C PRO A 197 -4.37 9.08 -14.44
N VAL A 198 -3.48 8.26 -13.88
CA VAL A 198 -2.66 7.33 -14.68
C VAL A 198 -3.59 6.38 -15.41
N THR A 199 -3.33 6.11 -16.70
CA THR A 199 -4.15 5.24 -17.54
C THR A 199 -3.40 3.97 -17.93
N TRP A 200 -4.15 2.95 -18.34
CA TRP A 200 -3.57 1.74 -18.90
C TRP A 200 -2.81 1.98 -20.21
N GLU A 201 -3.21 2.98 -21.00
CA GLU A 201 -2.52 3.44 -22.21
C GLU A 201 -1.13 3.98 -21.86
N GLU A 202 -1.04 4.87 -20.86
CA GLU A 202 0.23 5.45 -20.41
C GLU A 202 1.21 4.38 -19.92
N LEU A 203 0.71 3.37 -19.19
CA LEU A 203 1.55 2.26 -18.76
C LEU A 203 2.02 1.43 -19.96
N TYR A 204 1.13 1.16 -20.91
CA TYR A 204 1.41 0.37 -22.10
C TYR A 204 2.51 1.02 -22.97
N ASP A 205 2.45 2.34 -23.15
CA ASP A 205 3.45 3.11 -23.89
C ASP A 205 4.85 3.09 -23.23
N ILE A 206 4.91 2.82 -21.92
CA ILE A 206 6.17 2.72 -21.18
C ILE A 206 6.78 1.32 -21.30
N ASP A 207 5.98 0.28 -21.05
CA ASP A 207 6.37 -1.13 -21.15
C ASP A 207 5.09 -1.96 -21.31
N SER A 208 4.81 -2.40 -22.55
CA SER A 208 3.59 -3.13 -22.90
C SER A 208 3.54 -4.51 -22.25
N ALA A 209 4.67 -5.21 -22.16
CA ALA A 209 4.77 -6.53 -21.54
C ALA A 209 4.50 -6.44 -20.03
N LEU A 210 5.18 -5.52 -19.33
CA LEU A 210 4.94 -5.30 -17.90
C LEU A 210 3.51 -4.83 -17.63
N THR A 211 2.94 -4.02 -18.51
CA THR A 211 1.54 -3.58 -18.38
C THR A 211 0.57 -4.75 -18.47
N ALA A 212 0.81 -5.70 -19.39
CA ALA A 212 0.01 -6.91 -19.48
C ALA A 212 0.13 -7.78 -18.21
N GLU A 213 1.34 -7.92 -17.65
CA GLU A 213 1.56 -8.61 -16.37
C GLU A 213 0.82 -7.94 -15.20
N ILE A 214 0.87 -6.61 -15.11
CA ILE A 214 0.18 -5.84 -14.08
C ILE A 214 -1.34 -5.99 -14.22
N ARG A 215 -1.90 -5.93 -15.44
CA ARG A 215 -3.33 -6.14 -15.68
C ARG A 215 -3.76 -7.54 -15.27
N ALA A 216 -3.06 -8.55 -15.76
CA ALA A 216 -3.36 -9.95 -15.45
C ALA A 216 -3.29 -10.23 -13.93
N TYR A 217 -2.27 -9.68 -13.24
CA TYR A 217 -2.20 -9.78 -11.78
C TYR A 217 -3.40 -9.07 -11.12
N SER A 218 -3.71 -7.85 -11.53
CA SER A 218 -4.81 -7.06 -10.95
C SER A 218 -6.17 -7.72 -11.13
N GLU A 219 -6.42 -8.31 -12.30
CA GLU A 219 -7.64 -9.05 -12.63
C GLU A 219 -7.81 -10.29 -11.74
N ARG A 220 -6.72 -11.05 -11.52
CA ARG A 220 -6.75 -12.19 -10.58
C ARG A 220 -7.09 -11.76 -9.15
N GLN A 221 -6.77 -10.52 -8.79
CA GLN A 221 -7.12 -9.93 -7.50
C GLN A 221 -8.48 -9.19 -7.52
N GLY A 222 -9.28 -9.37 -8.56
CA GLY A 222 -10.63 -8.85 -8.68
C GLY A 222 -10.75 -7.41 -9.17
N TYR A 223 -9.67 -6.73 -9.55
CA TYR A 223 -9.80 -5.41 -10.18
C TYR A 223 -10.30 -5.55 -11.64
N PRO A 224 -11.26 -4.71 -12.08
CA PRO A 224 -11.74 -4.77 -13.45
C PRO A 224 -10.64 -4.34 -14.43
N SER A 225 -10.56 -5.05 -15.56
CA SER A 225 -9.62 -4.81 -16.64
C SER A 225 -9.88 -3.51 -17.40
N SER A 226 -11.16 -3.12 -17.48
CA SER A 226 -11.63 -1.87 -18.07
C SER A 226 -12.00 -0.86 -16.98
N PRO A 227 -11.81 0.46 -17.20
CA PRO A 227 -12.46 1.44 -16.35
C PRO A 227 -13.97 1.20 -16.41
N THR A 228 -14.59 0.85 -15.28
CA THR A 228 -16.04 1.00 -15.16
C THR A 228 -16.34 2.44 -15.50
N LYS A 229 -17.05 2.67 -16.62
CA LYS A 229 -17.72 3.94 -16.84
C LYS A 229 -18.59 4.11 -15.60
N ASN A 230 -18.27 5.07 -14.74
CA ASN A 230 -19.17 5.48 -13.69
C ASN A 230 -20.45 5.94 -14.41
N THR A 231 -21.48 5.10 -14.37
CA THR A 231 -22.86 5.47 -14.67
C THR A 231 -23.42 6.29 -13.53
#